data_AF-A0A930XNE1-F1
#
_entry.id   AF-A0A930XNE1-F1
#
_cell.length_a   1.000
_cell.length_b   1.000
_cell.length_c   1.000
_cell.angle_alpha   90.00
_cell.angle_beta   90.00
_cell.angle_gamma   90.00
#
_symmetry.space_group_name_H-M   'P 1'
#
loop_
_entity.id
_entity.type
_entity.pdbx_description
1 polymer ?
#
loop_
_entity_poly.entity_id
_entity_poly.type
_entity_poly.pdbx_seq_one_letter_code
_entity_poly.pdbx_strand_id
1 'polypeptide(L)'
;MNPDSELLHLMDLMPASGRMLCKVASKPEQPAVIEAALPKPWAQSRPIFINFDLWGTLSRSQRDVLLLRTVSWLNGVQWLKVDVYQGAALAGVLGTVVELSQADLVGALVAGGLTALAGLQIVRSQRSSRRELEADEAAIRIAQRRGYTEVVAARALLEAIEAVADLEKR
;
A
#
# COMPACT_ATOMS: atom_id res chain seq x y z
N MET A 1 -25.63 6.18 -6.35
CA MET A 1 -24.81 5.19 -7.09
C MET A 1 -25.17 3.79 -6.58
N ASN A 2 -25.15 2.75 -7.40
CA ASN A 2 -25.38 1.37 -6.94
C ASN A 2 -24.03 0.72 -6.55
N PRO A 3 -23.80 0.36 -5.27
CA PRO A 3 -22.54 -0.21 -4.79
C PRO A 3 -22.14 -1.51 -5.48
N ASP A 4 -23.09 -2.39 -5.83
CA ASP A 4 -22.78 -3.70 -6.41
C ASP A 4 -22.24 -3.57 -7.84
N SER A 5 -22.87 -2.70 -8.64
CA SER A 5 -22.37 -2.39 -9.99
C SER A 5 -21.01 -1.70 -9.96
N GLU A 6 -20.77 -0.86 -8.95
CA GLU A 6 -19.48 -0.18 -8.80
C GLU A 6 -18.41 -1.19 -8.38
N LEU A 7 -18.71 -2.11 -7.46
CA LEU A 7 -17.79 -3.16 -7.02
C LEU A 7 -17.32 -4.01 -8.20
N LEU A 8 -18.23 -4.42 -9.09
CA LEU A 8 -17.91 -5.18 -10.29
C LEU A 8 -16.97 -4.40 -11.21
N HIS A 9 -17.25 -3.12 -11.45
CA HIS A 9 -16.37 -2.27 -12.24
C HIS A 9 -14.98 -2.12 -11.61
N LEU A 10 -14.90 -1.88 -10.29
CA LEU A 10 -13.63 -1.75 -9.59
C LEU A 10 -12.81 -3.05 -9.67
N MET A 11 -13.48 -4.21 -9.58
CA MET A 11 -12.83 -5.51 -9.80
C MET A 11 -12.29 -5.67 -11.23
N ASP A 12 -13.04 -5.26 -12.24
CA ASP A 12 -12.61 -5.31 -13.64
C ASP A 12 -11.47 -4.35 -13.94
N LEU A 13 -11.45 -3.18 -13.29
CA LEU A 13 -10.40 -2.19 -13.44
C LEU A 13 -9.04 -2.71 -12.91
N MET A 14 -9.04 -3.42 -11.77
CA MET A 14 -7.82 -3.88 -11.10
C MET A 14 -6.90 -4.71 -12.03
N PRO A 15 -5.57 -4.58 -11.89
CA PRO A 15 -4.63 -5.50 -12.54
C PRO A 15 -4.79 -6.92 -11.94
N ALA A 16 -4.38 -7.95 -12.69
CA ALA A 16 -4.51 -9.34 -12.27
C ALA A 16 -3.88 -9.61 -10.88
N SER A 17 -2.67 -9.09 -10.63
CA SER A 17 -2.01 -9.18 -9.32
C SER A 17 -2.84 -8.54 -8.19
N GLY A 18 -3.49 -7.42 -8.49
CA GLY A 18 -4.39 -6.74 -7.56
C GLY A 18 -5.62 -7.57 -7.24
N ARG A 19 -6.27 -8.19 -8.24
CA ARG A 19 -7.48 -9.01 -8.03
C ARG A 19 -7.24 -10.23 -7.13
N MET A 20 -6.04 -10.80 -7.18
CA MET A 20 -5.69 -11.94 -6.34
C MET A 20 -5.45 -11.55 -4.88
N LEU A 21 -4.84 -10.39 -4.63
CA LEU A 21 -4.38 -9.97 -3.30
C LEU A 21 -5.36 -9.03 -2.60
N CYS A 22 -6.03 -8.16 -3.35
CA CYS A 22 -6.86 -7.08 -2.84
C CYS A 22 -8.34 -7.48 -2.85
N LYS A 23 -9.06 -7.17 -1.78
CA LYS A 23 -10.51 -7.37 -1.69
C LYS A 23 -11.20 -6.06 -1.37
N VAL A 24 -12.01 -5.57 -2.30
CA VAL A 24 -12.80 -4.35 -2.09
C VAL A 24 -14.05 -4.72 -1.27
N ALA A 25 -14.31 -3.96 -0.22
CA ALA A 25 -15.47 -4.14 0.65
C ALA A 25 -16.11 -2.79 0.99
N SER A 26 -17.44 -2.79 1.10
CA SER A 26 -18.20 -1.61 1.56
C SER A 26 -18.02 -1.42 3.06
N LYS A 27 -17.78 -0.19 3.50
CA LYS A 27 -17.73 0.20 4.91
C LYS A 27 -18.26 1.64 5.07
N PRO A 28 -19.59 1.85 5.04
CA PRO A 28 -20.19 3.20 5.02
C PRO A 28 -19.98 4.00 6.32
N GLU A 29 -19.75 3.30 7.44
CA GLU A 29 -19.53 3.92 8.75
C GLU A 29 -18.16 4.63 8.87
N GLN A 30 -17.22 4.37 7.95
CA GLN A 30 -15.89 4.96 8.04
C GLN A 30 -15.90 6.41 7.50
N PRO A 31 -15.19 7.35 8.16
CA PRO A 31 -15.11 8.72 7.67
C PRO A 31 -14.24 8.87 6.41
N ALA A 32 -13.37 7.90 6.14
CA ALA A 32 -12.50 7.89 4.98
C ALA A 32 -13.21 7.42 3.70
N VAL A 33 -12.94 8.07 2.58
CA VAL A 33 -13.49 7.70 1.27
C VAL A 33 -13.01 6.31 0.85
N ILE A 34 -11.71 6.06 1.00
CA ILE A 34 -11.05 4.78 0.71
C ILE A 34 -9.95 4.55 1.75
N GLU A 35 -9.93 3.37 2.36
CA GLU A 35 -8.98 3.01 3.40
C GLU A 35 -8.35 1.65 3.10
N ALA A 36 -7.02 1.59 3.19
CA ALA A 36 -6.27 0.34 3.14
C ALA A 36 -5.19 0.36 4.22
N ALA A 37 -5.14 -0.70 5.03
CA ALA A 37 -4.13 -0.84 6.07
C ALA A 37 -2.83 -1.42 5.49
N LEU A 38 -1.70 -1.10 6.12
CA LEU A 38 -0.44 -1.78 5.83
C LEU A 38 -0.61 -3.28 6.11
N PRO A 39 -0.51 -4.16 5.09
CA PRO A 39 -0.75 -5.58 5.26
C PRO A 39 0.33 -6.17 6.16
N LYS A 40 -0.01 -7.11 7.04
CA LYS A 40 1.00 -7.84 7.85
C LYS A 40 1.87 -8.76 6.97
N PRO A 41 3.09 -9.17 7.39
CA PRO A 41 3.98 -9.99 6.57
C PRO A 41 3.37 -11.31 6.08
N TRP A 42 2.50 -11.91 6.89
CA TRP A 42 1.81 -13.18 6.62
C TRP A 42 0.38 -13.01 6.09
N ALA A 43 -0.05 -11.78 5.79
CA ALA A 43 -1.41 -11.52 5.32
C ALA A 43 -1.57 -11.97 3.86
N GLN A 44 -2.41 -12.98 3.65
CA GLN A 44 -2.76 -13.48 2.31
C GLN A 44 -3.75 -12.57 1.56
N SER A 45 -4.57 -11.83 2.30
CA SER A 45 -5.58 -10.93 1.75
C SER A 45 -5.37 -9.49 2.25
N ARG A 46 -5.56 -8.52 1.36
CA ARG A 46 -5.37 -7.09 1.61
C ARG A 46 -6.69 -6.36 1.39
N PRO A 47 -7.52 -6.16 2.43
CA PRO A 47 -8.81 -5.50 2.27
C PRO A 47 -8.62 -4.02 1.93
N ILE A 48 -9.47 -3.53 1.01
CA ILE A 48 -9.65 -2.12 0.68
C ILE A 48 -11.09 -1.79 1.07
N PHE A 49 -11.26 -0.92 2.05
CA PHE A 49 -12.58 -0.49 2.51
C PHE A 49 -12.97 0.82 1.84
N ILE A 50 -14.17 0.87 1.26
CA ILE A 50 -14.68 2.05 0.57
C ILE A 50 -15.96 2.50 1.27
N ASN A 51 -16.04 3.79 1.57
CA ASN A 51 -17.31 4.43 1.91
C ASN A 51 -18.01 4.82 0.60
N PHE A 52 -18.96 4.00 0.15
CA PHE A 52 -19.62 4.23 -1.15
C PHE A 52 -20.48 5.49 -1.21
N ASP A 53 -20.90 6.04 -0.07
CA ASP A 53 -21.65 7.29 -0.01
C ASP A 53 -20.75 8.48 -0.38
N LEU A 54 -19.54 8.52 0.20
CA LEU A 54 -18.54 9.53 -0.15
C LEU A 54 -17.92 9.27 -1.54
N TRP A 55 -17.61 8.00 -1.85
CA TRP A 55 -17.08 7.57 -3.16
C TRP A 55 -17.96 8.01 -4.33
N GLY A 56 -19.29 8.01 -4.13
CA GLY A 56 -20.26 8.42 -5.12
C GLY A 56 -20.14 9.89 -5.54
N THR A 57 -19.56 10.76 -4.71
CA THR A 57 -19.38 12.19 -4.99
C THR A 57 -18.24 12.48 -5.96
N LEU A 58 -17.28 11.55 -6.06
CA LEU A 58 -16.15 11.66 -6.98
C LEU A 58 -16.56 11.35 -8.43
N SER A 59 -15.84 11.89 -9.39
CA SER A 59 -16.02 11.53 -10.80
C SER A 59 -15.52 10.11 -11.08
N ARG A 60 -15.94 9.50 -12.19
CA ARG A 60 -15.53 8.13 -12.55
C ARG A 60 -14.02 8.00 -12.71
N SER A 61 -13.36 8.97 -13.34
CA SER A 61 -11.91 8.96 -13.52
C SER A 61 -11.17 9.09 -12.18
N GLN A 62 -11.66 9.95 -11.27
CA GLN A 62 -11.10 10.10 -9.92
C GLN A 62 -11.19 8.78 -9.14
N ARG A 63 -12.36 8.14 -9.13
CA ARG A 63 -12.57 6.83 -8.51
C ARG A 63 -11.64 5.75 -9.05
N ASP A 64 -11.56 5.65 -10.38
CA ASP A 64 -10.74 4.66 -11.06
C ASP A 64 -9.27 4.79 -10.66
N VAL A 65 -8.72 6.00 -10.75
CA VAL A 65 -7.31 6.22 -10.47
C VAL A 65 -6.99 6.12 -8.97
N LEU A 66 -7.90 6.53 -8.07
CA LEU A 66 -7.75 6.31 -6.62
C LEU A 66 -7.69 4.83 -6.24
N LEU A 67 -8.54 4.00 -6.84
CA LEU A 67 -8.47 2.56 -6.64
C LEU A 67 -7.13 2.03 -7.11
N LEU A 68 -6.72 2.40 -8.34
CA LEU A 68 -5.46 1.93 -8.92
C LEU A 68 -4.24 2.37 -8.11
N ARG A 69 -4.26 3.58 -7.53
CA ARG A 69 -3.26 4.07 -6.58
C ARG A 69 -3.22 3.20 -5.33
N THR A 70 -4.36 2.97 -4.70
CA THR A 70 -4.46 2.15 -3.48
C THR A 70 -3.96 0.73 -3.72
N VAL A 71 -4.35 0.12 -4.84
CA VAL A 71 -3.91 -1.22 -5.24
C VAL A 71 -2.41 -1.24 -5.56
N SER A 72 -1.88 -0.21 -6.21
CA SER A 72 -0.44 -0.10 -6.50
C SER A 72 0.38 0.07 -5.24
N TRP A 73 -0.08 0.89 -4.30
CA TRP A 73 0.53 1.04 -2.98
C TRP A 73 0.56 -0.31 -2.24
N LEU A 74 -0.58 -1.00 -2.18
CA LEU A 74 -0.66 -2.33 -1.58
C LEU A 74 0.28 -3.31 -2.26
N ASN A 75 0.28 -3.42 -3.59
CA ASN A 75 1.18 -4.33 -4.32
C ASN A 75 2.66 -3.99 -4.11
N GLY A 76 2.97 -2.72 -3.90
CA GLY A 76 4.33 -2.26 -3.59
C GLY A 76 4.85 -2.77 -2.25
N VAL A 77 3.99 -3.04 -1.26
CA VAL A 77 4.39 -3.44 0.11
C VAL A 77 5.23 -4.70 0.13
N GLN A 78 6.53 -4.53 0.42
CA GLN A 78 7.53 -5.57 0.58
C GLN A 78 8.03 -5.56 2.02
N TRP A 79 7.73 -6.61 2.78
CA TRP A 79 8.21 -6.75 4.17
C TRP A 79 9.67 -7.15 4.26
N LEU A 80 10.19 -7.83 3.24
CA LEU A 80 11.56 -8.31 3.20
C LEU A 80 12.12 -8.05 1.80
N LYS A 81 12.72 -6.88 1.60
CA LYS A 81 13.55 -6.63 0.41
C LYS A 81 15.00 -6.61 0.87
N VAL A 82 15.59 -7.81 0.98
CA VAL A 82 17.01 -7.95 1.29
C VAL A 82 17.76 -7.87 -0.03
N ASP A 83 18.41 -6.74 -0.30
CA ASP A 83 19.42 -6.66 -1.36
C ASP A 83 20.57 -7.63 -1.04
N VAL A 84 21.26 -8.17 -2.05
CA VAL A 84 22.40 -9.09 -1.88
C VAL A 84 23.46 -8.51 -0.92
N TYR A 85 23.77 -7.22 -1.06
CA TYR A 85 24.72 -6.55 -0.17
C TYR A 85 24.18 -6.37 1.24
N GLN A 86 22.88 -6.09 1.37
CA GLN A 86 22.21 -6.00 2.67
C GLN A 86 22.15 -7.38 3.33
N GLY A 87 21.94 -8.45 2.58
CA GLY A 87 21.90 -9.82 3.06
C GLY A 87 23.26 -10.29 3.57
N ALA A 88 24.34 -9.98 2.85
CA ALA A 88 25.70 -10.25 3.30
C ALA A 88 26.04 -9.51 4.60
N ALA A 89 25.68 -8.23 4.70
CA ALA A 89 25.85 -7.44 5.92
C ALA A 89 25.03 -8.02 7.09
N LEU A 90 23.76 -8.40 6.84
CA LEU A 90 22.89 -8.97 7.86
C LEU A 90 23.39 -10.34 8.35
N ALA A 91 23.89 -11.18 7.45
CA ALA A 91 24.52 -12.45 7.78
C ALA A 91 25.81 -12.26 8.60
N GLY A 92 26.63 -11.26 8.27
CA GLY A 92 27.82 -10.90 9.06
C GLY A 92 27.46 -10.46 10.49
N VAL A 93 26.46 -9.58 10.63
CA VAL A 93 25.96 -9.14 11.95
C VAL A 93 25.41 -10.33 12.73
N LEU A 94 24.56 -11.17 12.13
CA LEU A 94 24.03 -12.37 12.79
C LEU A 94 25.14 -13.35 13.19
N GLY A 95 26.17 -13.53 12.36
CA GLY A 95 27.34 -14.36 12.68
C GLY A 95 28.07 -13.85 13.93
N THR A 96 28.35 -12.54 13.99
CA THR A 96 28.99 -11.93 15.16
C THR A 96 28.12 -12.05 16.43
N VAL A 97 26.81 -11.88 16.30
CA VAL A 97 25.87 -12.01 17.42
C VAL A 97 25.79 -13.46 17.89
N VAL A 98 25.80 -14.45 17.00
CA VAL A 98 25.79 -15.87 17.36
C VAL A 98 27.08 -16.26 18.09
N GLU A 99 28.24 -15.80 17.61
CA GLU A 99 29.54 -16.00 18.29
C GLU A 99 29.54 -15.36 19.69
N LEU A 100 28.97 -14.17 19.84
CA LEU A 100 28.82 -13.48 21.13
C LEU A 100 27.75 -14.12 22.05
N SER A 101 26.72 -14.75 21.47
CA SER A 101 25.58 -15.34 22.21
C SER A 101 25.92 -16.65 22.92
N GLN A 102 27.04 -17.28 22.57
CA GLN A 102 27.59 -18.38 23.36
C GLN A 102 27.99 -17.93 24.79
N ALA A 103 27.94 -16.62 25.09
CA ALA A 103 28.42 -16.07 26.36
C ALA A 103 27.43 -15.27 27.24
N ASP A 104 26.30 -14.68 26.81
CA ASP A 104 25.38 -14.02 27.78
C ASP A 104 24.03 -13.47 27.24
N LEU A 105 23.16 -13.06 28.18
CA LEU A 105 21.90 -12.29 28.02
C LEU A 105 22.02 -11.09 27.05
N VAL A 106 23.23 -10.53 26.93
CA VAL A 106 23.57 -9.42 26.03
C VAL A 106 23.32 -9.76 24.57
N GLY A 107 23.64 -10.99 24.13
CA GLY A 107 23.42 -11.43 22.75
C GLY A 107 21.94 -11.46 22.38
N ALA A 108 21.09 -11.95 23.29
CA ALA A 108 19.64 -11.94 23.12
C ALA A 108 19.06 -10.52 23.07
N LEU A 109 19.58 -9.61 23.92
CA LEU A 109 19.15 -8.22 23.96
C LEU A 109 19.54 -7.45 22.68
N VAL A 110 20.75 -7.66 22.17
CA VAL A 110 21.20 -7.05 20.91
C VAL A 110 20.40 -7.60 19.73
N ALA A 111 20.21 -8.91 19.63
CA ALA A 111 19.40 -9.54 18.58
C ALA A 111 17.95 -9.05 18.59
N GLY A 112 17.33 -8.99 19.78
CA GLY A 112 15.97 -8.48 19.97
C GLY A 112 15.85 -7.01 19.59
N GLY A 113 16.81 -6.17 20.01
CA GLY A 113 16.86 -4.75 19.68
C GLY A 113 17.00 -4.48 18.18
N LEU A 114 17.90 -5.20 17.50
CA LEU A 114 18.07 -5.09 16.05
C LEU A 114 16.81 -5.52 15.29
N THR A 115 16.16 -6.59 15.73
CA THR A 115 14.90 -7.06 15.12
C THR A 115 13.79 -6.02 15.26
N ALA A 116 13.64 -5.43 16.46
CA ALA A 116 12.66 -4.37 16.70
C ALA A 116 12.94 -3.12 15.84
N LEU A 117 14.20 -2.68 15.76
CA LEU A 117 14.61 -1.53 14.94
C LEU A 117 14.37 -1.79 13.44
N ALA A 118 14.70 -2.99 12.95
CA ALA A 118 14.44 -3.36 11.55
C ALA A 118 12.94 -3.34 11.23
N GLY A 119 12.10 -3.88 12.12
CA GLY A 119 10.64 -3.82 11.97
C GLY A 119 10.11 -2.39 11.93
N LEU A 120 10.58 -1.52 12.83
CA LEU A 120 10.21 -0.09 12.85
C LEU A 120 10.67 0.63 11.57
N GLN A 121 11.89 0.36 11.10
CA GLN A 121 12.42 0.96 9.87
C GLN A 121 11.63 0.53 8.65
N ILE A 122 11.20 -0.73 8.57
CA ILE A 122 10.29 -1.20 7.51
C ILE A 122 9.00 -0.40 7.56
N VAL A 123 8.30 -0.37 8.70
CA VAL A 123 7.03 0.38 8.84
C VAL A 123 7.19 1.85 8.44
N ARG A 124 8.28 2.50 8.86
CA ARG A 124 8.58 3.90 8.51
C ARG A 124 8.82 4.07 7.01
N SER A 125 9.55 3.16 6.38
CA SER A 125 9.80 3.19 4.93
C SER A 125 8.52 3.01 4.10
N GLN A 126 7.56 2.20 4.60
CA GLN A 126 6.27 2.02 3.93
C GLN A 126 5.36 3.25 3.98
N ARG A 127 5.59 4.16 4.93
CA ARG A 127 4.87 5.43 5.10
C ARG A 127 5.63 6.63 4.53
N SER A 128 6.60 6.40 3.63
CA SER A 128 7.40 7.47 3.04
C SER A 128 6.73 8.06 1.80
N SER A 129 6.89 9.37 1.59
CA SER A 129 6.37 10.08 0.40
C SER A 129 6.86 9.47 -0.91
N ARG A 130 8.10 8.94 -0.94
CA ARG A 130 8.64 8.22 -2.10
C ARG A 130 7.74 7.05 -2.52
N ARG A 131 7.19 6.33 -1.56
CA ARG A 131 6.35 5.16 -1.84
C ARG A 131 4.96 5.55 -2.31
N GLU A 132 4.44 6.67 -1.82
CA GLU A 132 3.21 7.25 -2.34
C GLU A 132 3.39 7.67 -3.80
N LEU A 133 4.50 8.34 -4.13
CA LEU A 133 4.84 8.72 -5.52
C LEU A 133 5.01 7.49 -6.43
N GLU A 134 5.69 6.44 -5.97
CA GLU A 134 5.82 5.18 -6.73
C GLU A 134 4.45 4.53 -7.01
N ALA A 135 3.51 4.63 -6.07
CA ALA A 135 2.14 4.15 -6.23
C ALA A 135 1.35 5.02 -7.22
N ASP A 136 1.53 6.34 -7.18
CA ASP A 136 0.89 7.30 -8.09
C ASP A 136 1.34 7.05 -9.54
N GLU A 137 2.64 6.94 -9.77
CA GLU A 137 3.20 6.62 -11.09
C GLU A 137 2.68 5.27 -11.60
N ALA A 138 2.63 4.26 -10.73
CA ALA A 138 2.10 2.94 -11.10
C ALA A 138 0.61 3.00 -11.45
N ALA A 139 -0.19 3.77 -10.70
CA ALA A 139 -1.60 3.97 -10.98
C ALA A 139 -1.82 4.60 -12.35
N ILE A 140 -1.08 5.66 -12.67
CA ILE A 140 -1.15 6.35 -13.97
C ILE A 140 -0.78 5.38 -15.10
N ARG A 141 0.31 4.62 -14.97
CA ARG A 141 0.71 3.61 -15.96
C ARG A 141 -0.35 2.52 -16.17
N ILE A 142 -1.04 2.09 -15.10
CA ILE A 142 -2.11 1.11 -15.23
C ILE A 142 -3.35 1.74 -15.88
N ALA A 143 -3.70 2.98 -15.51
CA ALA A 143 -4.81 3.72 -16.09
C ALA A 143 -4.63 3.91 -17.61
N GLN A 144 -3.40 4.19 -18.07
CA GLN A 144 -3.09 4.26 -19.50
C GLN A 144 -3.46 2.99 -20.26
N ARG A 145 -3.18 1.82 -19.69
CA ARG A 145 -3.56 0.51 -20.27
C ARG A 145 -5.07 0.28 -20.29
N ARG A 146 -5.84 1.11 -19.59
CA ARG A 146 -7.30 1.11 -19.54
C ARG A 146 -7.94 2.21 -20.41
N GLY A 147 -7.14 2.88 -21.23
CA GLY A 147 -7.64 3.86 -22.21
C GLY A 147 -7.56 5.33 -21.76
N TYR A 148 -7.04 5.61 -20.57
CA TYR A 148 -6.77 6.98 -20.14
C TYR A 148 -5.51 7.52 -20.83
N THR A 149 -5.47 8.82 -21.14
CA THR A 149 -4.20 9.47 -21.47
C THR A 149 -3.44 9.78 -20.18
N GLU A 150 -2.13 9.94 -20.26
CA GLU A 150 -1.30 10.29 -19.10
C GLU A 150 -1.80 11.54 -18.39
N VAL A 151 -2.05 12.60 -19.17
CA VAL A 151 -2.49 13.91 -18.65
C VAL A 151 -3.84 13.79 -17.94
N VAL A 152 -4.78 13.02 -18.53
CA VAL A 152 -6.10 12.82 -17.91
C VAL A 152 -5.98 12.00 -16.64
N ALA A 153 -5.17 10.94 -16.63
CA ALA A 153 -4.97 10.11 -15.44
C ALA A 153 -4.27 10.89 -14.31
N ALA A 154 -3.23 11.66 -14.62
CA ALA A 154 -2.51 12.48 -13.66
C ALA A 154 -3.39 13.58 -13.07
N ARG A 155 -4.14 14.30 -13.93
CA ARG A 155 -5.10 15.31 -13.47
C ARG A 155 -6.19 14.69 -12.61
N ALA A 156 -6.78 13.58 -13.04
CA ALA A 156 -7.81 12.88 -12.28
C ALA A 156 -7.29 12.43 -10.92
N LEU A 157 -6.03 11.99 -10.83
CA LEU A 157 -5.41 11.62 -9.55
C LEU A 157 -5.23 12.82 -8.63
N LEU A 158 -4.70 13.93 -9.14
CA LEU A 158 -4.52 15.16 -8.37
C LEU A 158 -5.85 15.67 -7.82
N GLU A 159 -6.84 15.84 -8.69
CA GLU A 159 -8.18 16.29 -8.30
C GLU A 159 -8.85 15.31 -7.32
N ALA A 160 -8.60 14.01 -7.46
CA ALA A 160 -9.12 13.02 -6.52
C ALA A 160 -8.47 13.13 -5.14
N ILE A 161 -7.16 13.39 -5.05
CA ILE A 161 -6.46 13.58 -3.78
C ILE A 161 -7.00 14.82 -3.06
N GLU A 162 -7.18 15.92 -3.79
CA GLU A 162 -7.78 17.16 -3.28
C GLU A 162 -9.22 16.94 -2.80
N ALA A 163 -10.07 16.36 -3.64
CA ALA A 163 -11.46 16.10 -3.29
C ALA A 163 -11.61 15.15 -2.09
N VAL A 164 -10.76 14.13 -1.98
CA VAL A 164 -10.76 13.24 -0.81
C VAL A 164 -10.32 13.99 0.44
N ALA A 165 -9.32 14.87 0.36
CA ALA A 165 -8.89 15.68 1.50
C ALA A 165 -10.03 16.58 2.01
N ASP A 166 -10.76 17.23 1.09
CA ASP A 166 -11.93 18.05 1.42
C ASP A 166 -13.06 17.23 2.07
N LEU A 167 -13.38 16.05 1.52
CA LEU A 167 -14.42 15.16 2.05
C LEU A 167 -14.06 14.63 3.45
N GLU A 168 -12.79 14.31 3.66
CA GLU A 168 -12.27 13.78 4.93
C GLU A 168 -11.91 14.87 5.94
N LYS A 169 -12.02 16.15 5.56
CA LYS A 169 -11.71 17.34 6.39
C LYS A 169 -10.27 17.35 6.93
N ARG A 170 -9.30 17.05 6.06
CA ARG A 170 -7.88 16.98 6.42
C ARG A 170 -6.98 17.70 5.43
#